data_AF-A0A8J2B0X3-F1
#
_entry.id   AF-A0A8J2B0X3-F1
#
_cell.length_a   1.000
_cell.length_b   1.000
_cell.length_c   1.000
_cell.angle_alpha   90.00
_cell.angle_beta   90.00
_cell.angle_gamma   90.00
#
_symmetry.space_group_name_H-M   'P 1'
#
loop_
_entity.id
_entity.type
_entity.pdbx_description
1 polymer ?
#
loop_
_entity_poly.entity_id
_entity_poly.type
_entity_poly.pdbx_seq_one_letter_code
_entity_poly.pdbx_strand_id
1 'polypeptide(L)'
;MSKANKAASSDKPVQLPRNEKGGILIGEKELKVAWDFFDQKGTGKISAHEIKKRLAVFYKNVSVKEIRYLLNNQSEITFDELRDLLKDNTLKNVDPVKDAFRVYDPNDTGEIDIGVIQELFQGLGFGEISDEDAQFIKEMADADGDGRITLEDFRQMVPFGKVQKPVTEPKKEEPKKEEPKKEEAA
;
A
#
# COMPACT_ATOMS: atom_id res chain seq x y z
N MET A 1 -31.84 -0.07 -33.38
CA MET A 1 -32.09 -0.95 -32.21
C MET A 1 -30.76 -1.27 -31.57
N SER A 2 -30.50 -0.64 -30.44
CA SER A 2 -29.26 -0.71 -29.68
C SER A 2 -29.02 -2.11 -29.12
N LYS A 3 -27.83 -2.67 -29.34
CA LYS A 3 -27.35 -3.82 -28.57
C LYS A 3 -26.54 -3.27 -27.40
N ALA A 4 -27.18 -3.20 -26.24
CA ALA A 4 -26.52 -2.99 -24.97
C ALA A 4 -25.55 -4.16 -24.74
N ASN A 5 -24.26 -3.86 -24.71
CA ASN A 5 -23.24 -4.84 -24.39
C ASN A 5 -23.20 -5.01 -22.88
N LYS A 6 -23.27 -6.28 -22.48
CA LYS A 6 -23.44 -6.81 -21.14
C LYS A 6 -22.28 -6.37 -20.23
N ALA A 7 -22.58 -5.55 -19.23
CA ALA A 7 -21.67 -5.28 -18.10
C ALA A 7 -21.38 -6.61 -17.39
N ALA A 8 -20.18 -7.14 -17.61
CA ALA A 8 -19.73 -8.39 -17.01
C ALA A 8 -18.87 -8.09 -15.78
N SER A 9 -19.55 -7.94 -14.64
CA SER A 9 -19.13 -8.44 -13.32
C SER A 9 -17.68 -8.17 -12.87
N SER A 10 -17.42 -6.99 -12.28
CA SER A 10 -16.18 -6.64 -11.57
C SER A 10 -16.23 -6.90 -10.05
N ASP A 11 -17.07 -7.83 -9.59
CA ASP A 11 -17.23 -8.16 -8.15
C ASP A 11 -16.58 -9.50 -7.78
N LYS A 12 -15.40 -9.80 -8.34
CA LYS A 12 -14.62 -10.96 -7.88
C LYS A 12 -13.85 -10.56 -6.62
N PRO A 13 -14.11 -11.20 -5.46
CA PRO A 13 -13.41 -10.88 -4.22
C PRO A 13 -11.92 -11.14 -4.40
N VAL A 14 -11.07 -10.21 -3.94
CA VAL A 14 -9.62 -10.44 -3.88
C VAL A 14 -9.40 -11.67 -3.01
N GLN A 15 -8.76 -12.70 -3.57
CA GLN A 15 -8.34 -13.85 -2.78
C GLN A 15 -7.10 -13.47 -1.98
N LEU A 16 -7.32 -12.94 -0.78
CA LEU A 16 -6.25 -12.65 0.16
C LEU A 16 -5.81 -13.93 0.88
N PRO A 17 -4.49 -14.09 1.11
CA PRO A 17 -3.99 -15.21 1.89
C PRO A 17 -4.58 -15.15 3.31
N ARG A 18 -4.81 -16.33 3.90
CA ARG A 18 -5.49 -16.47 5.19
C ARG A 18 -4.56 -17.05 6.24
N ASN A 19 -4.68 -16.57 7.48
CA ASN A 19 -3.99 -17.13 8.63
C ASN A 19 -4.70 -18.40 9.15
N GLU A 20 -4.12 -19.08 10.14
CA GLU A 20 -4.69 -20.30 10.73
C GLU A 20 -6.04 -20.08 11.43
N LYS A 21 -6.38 -18.83 11.80
CA LYS A 21 -7.67 -18.44 12.38
C LYS A 21 -8.73 -18.08 11.32
N GLY A 22 -8.36 -18.14 10.03
CA GLY A 22 -9.21 -17.80 8.90
C GLY A 22 -9.36 -16.29 8.65
N GLY A 23 -8.63 -15.43 9.36
CA GLY A 23 -8.50 -14.01 9.02
C GLY A 23 -7.44 -13.78 7.95
N ILE A 24 -7.06 -12.53 7.72
CA ILE A 24 -6.08 -12.14 6.68
C ILE A 24 -4.67 -12.49 7.16
N LEU A 25 -3.89 -13.17 6.34
CA LEU A 25 -2.47 -13.35 6.59
C LEU A 25 -1.74 -12.04 6.27
N ILE A 26 -1.05 -11.49 7.27
CA ILE A 26 -0.20 -10.31 7.12
C ILE A 26 1.25 -10.79 7.23
N GLY A 27 2.03 -10.60 6.18
CA GLY A 27 3.43 -11.02 6.15
C GLY A 27 4.33 -10.10 6.96
N GLU A 28 5.48 -10.61 7.43
CA GLU A 28 6.51 -9.84 8.13
C GLU A 28 6.93 -8.57 7.38
N LYS A 29 7.07 -8.64 6.05
CA LYS A 29 7.40 -7.47 5.22
C LYS A 29 6.32 -6.39 5.26
N GLU A 30 5.04 -6.78 5.13
CA GLU A 30 3.90 -5.86 5.18
C GLU A 30 3.78 -5.23 6.57
N LEU A 31 3.98 -6.04 7.61
CA LEU A 31 4.00 -5.59 8.99
C LEU A 31 5.14 -4.60 9.25
N LYS A 32 6.33 -4.86 8.69
CA LYS A 32 7.49 -3.98 8.84
C LYS A 32 7.28 -2.62 8.17
N VAL A 33 6.68 -2.61 6.97
CA VAL A 33 6.30 -1.36 6.30
C VAL A 33 5.30 -0.57 7.14
N ALA A 34 4.27 -1.24 7.70
CA ALA A 34 3.32 -0.59 8.59
C ALA A 34 3.99 -0.06 9.88
N TRP A 35 4.93 -0.81 10.44
CA TRP A 35 5.70 -0.39 11.62
C TRP A 35 6.49 0.88 11.35
N ASP A 36 7.28 0.91 10.28
CA ASP A 36 8.12 2.05 9.93
C ASP A 36 7.28 3.30 9.59
N PHE A 37 6.05 3.11 9.11
CA PHE A 37 5.10 4.21 8.91
C PHE A 37 4.69 4.89 10.22
N PHE A 38 4.54 4.12 11.30
CA PHE A 38 4.12 4.63 12.61
C PHE A 38 5.33 5.05 13.48
N ASP A 39 6.41 4.28 13.52
CA ASP A 39 7.63 4.54 14.32
C ASP A 39 8.65 5.40 13.57
N GLN A 40 8.28 6.64 13.24
CA GLN A 40 9.18 7.54 12.50
C GLN A 40 10.43 7.96 13.29
N LYS A 41 10.35 7.92 14.61
CA LYS A 41 11.46 8.33 15.48
C LYS A 41 12.45 7.18 15.73
N GLY A 42 12.13 5.96 15.29
CA GLY A 42 12.93 4.77 15.55
C GLY A 42 13.06 4.48 17.04
N THR A 43 12.02 4.76 17.82
CA THR A 43 12.01 4.54 19.27
C THR A 43 11.92 3.06 19.60
N GLY A 44 11.50 2.22 18.66
CA GLY A 44 11.19 0.81 18.87
C GLY A 44 9.89 0.59 19.64
N LYS A 45 9.12 1.65 19.88
CA LYS A 45 7.83 1.62 20.59
C LYS A 45 6.88 2.65 20.01
N ILE A 46 5.61 2.27 19.89
CA ILE A 46 4.59 3.13 19.30
C ILE A 46 3.45 3.32 20.29
N SER A 47 3.17 4.57 20.62
CA SER A 47 2.06 4.94 21.50
C SER A 47 0.74 5.07 20.75
N ALA A 48 -0.38 4.94 21.48
CA ALA A 48 -1.72 5.20 20.93
C ALA A 48 -1.86 6.62 20.33
N HIS A 49 -1.09 7.60 20.83
CA HIS A 49 -1.09 8.96 20.31
C HIS A 49 -0.37 9.07 18.97
N GLU A 50 0.72 8.33 18.76
CA GLU A 50 1.44 8.29 17.49
C GLU A 50 0.62 7.60 16.41
N ILE A 51 -0.01 6.47 16.74
CA ILE A 51 -0.97 5.81 15.85
C ILE A 51 -2.11 6.78 15.53
N LYS A 52 -2.70 7.45 16.52
CA LYS A 52 -3.78 8.43 16.28
C LYS A 52 -3.33 9.54 15.35
N LYS A 53 -2.18 10.14 15.62
CA LYS A 53 -1.67 11.28 14.82
C LYS A 53 -1.55 10.90 13.35
N ARG A 54 -1.03 9.71 13.06
CA ARG A 54 -0.87 9.18 11.71
C ARG A 54 -2.21 8.76 11.08
N LEU A 55 -3.04 8.03 11.81
CA LEU A 55 -4.34 7.57 11.32
C LEU A 55 -5.35 8.70 11.11
N ALA A 56 -5.25 9.80 11.86
CA ALA A 56 -6.15 10.94 11.73
C ALA A 56 -6.08 11.61 10.35
N VAL A 57 -4.99 11.41 9.60
CA VAL A 57 -4.85 11.89 8.22
C VAL A 57 -5.85 11.19 7.30
N PHE A 58 -6.11 9.90 7.53
CA PHE A 58 -7.04 9.09 6.74
C PHE A 58 -8.45 9.04 7.37
N TYR A 59 -8.51 8.91 8.70
CA TYR A 59 -9.72 8.66 9.47
C TYR A 59 -9.92 9.75 10.54
N LYS A 60 -10.57 10.85 10.13
CA LYS A 60 -10.72 12.07 10.95
C LYS A 60 -11.43 11.85 12.31
N ASN A 61 -12.20 10.77 12.46
CA ASN A 61 -13.07 10.54 13.62
C ASN A 61 -12.58 9.48 14.62
N VAL A 62 -11.34 8.99 14.50
CA VAL A 62 -10.82 7.96 15.43
C VAL A 62 -10.36 8.58 16.75
N SER A 63 -10.89 8.09 17.86
CA SER A 63 -10.52 8.51 19.21
C SER A 63 -9.30 7.76 19.76
N VAL A 64 -8.57 8.37 20.70
CA VAL A 64 -7.46 7.70 21.40
C VAL A 64 -7.96 6.48 22.18
N LYS A 65 -9.22 6.52 22.67
CA LYS A 65 -9.81 5.41 23.43
C LYS A 65 -10.02 4.18 22.56
N GLU A 66 -10.52 4.36 21.33
CA GLU A 66 -10.67 3.26 20.37
C GLU A 66 -9.32 2.65 20.01
N ILE A 67 -8.31 3.48 19.73
CA ILE A 67 -6.96 2.99 19.45
C ILE A 67 -6.40 2.23 20.66
N ARG A 68 -6.52 2.79 21.86
CA ARG A 68 -6.07 2.12 23.09
C ARG A 68 -6.79 0.79 23.30
N TYR A 69 -8.08 0.71 22.99
CA TYR A 69 -8.84 -0.54 23.03
C TYR A 69 -8.29 -1.56 22.03
N LEU A 70 -7.96 -1.14 20.80
CA LEU A 70 -7.31 -2.00 19.79
C LEU A 70 -5.92 -2.49 20.24
N LEU A 71 -5.22 -1.68 21.04
CA LEU A 71 -3.93 -2.03 21.64
C LEU A 71 -4.06 -2.77 22.98
N ASN A 72 -5.20 -3.41 23.28
CA ASN A 72 -5.45 -4.10 24.56
C ASN A 72 -5.14 -3.26 25.81
N ASN A 73 -5.44 -1.95 25.74
CA ASN A 73 -5.17 -0.96 26.77
C ASN A 73 -3.69 -0.71 27.10
N GLN A 74 -2.76 -1.18 26.27
CA GLN A 74 -1.34 -0.83 26.39
C GLN A 74 -1.12 0.64 26.03
N SER A 75 -0.23 1.31 26.76
CA SER A 75 0.15 2.71 26.49
C SER A 75 1.03 2.82 25.24
N GLU A 76 1.88 1.82 25.05
CA GLU A 76 2.83 1.66 23.96
C GLU A 76 2.89 0.18 23.59
N ILE A 77 3.20 -0.10 22.32
CA ILE A 77 3.44 -1.45 21.81
C ILE A 77 4.77 -1.50 21.06
N THR A 78 5.40 -2.67 21.06
CA THR A 78 6.59 -3.03 20.29
C THR A 78 6.20 -3.72 18.97
N PHE A 79 7.19 -3.95 18.09
CA PHE A 79 6.95 -4.64 16.82
C PHE A 79 6.41 -6.06 17.03
N ASP A 80 6.97 -6.79 18.01
CA ASP A 80 6.53 -8.14 18.34
C ASP A 80 5.09 -8.16 18.88
N GLU A 81 4.72 -7.16 19.69
CA GLU A 81 3.34 -7.02 20.18
C GLU A 81 2.37 -6.67 19.05
N LEU A 82 2.76 -5.78 18.12
CA LEU A 82 1.95 -5.50 16.93
C LEU A 82 1.75 -6.77 16.08
N ARG A 83 2.82 -7.54 15.87
CA ARG A 83 2.77 -8.83 15.18
C ARG A 83 1.77 -9.76 15.86
N ASP A 84 1.87 -9.89 17.17
CA ASP A 84 1.03 -10.80 17.94
C ASP A 84 -0.44 -10.37 17.97
N LEU A 85 -0.72 -9.07 17.95
CA LEU A 85 -2.08 -8.53 17.80
C LEU A 85 -2.67 -8.85 16.42
N LEU A 86 -1.86 -8.79 15.36
CA LEU A 86 -2.34 -8.92 13.99
C LEU A 86 -2.31 -10.35 13.45
N LYS A 87 -1.40 -11.21 13.92
CA LYS A 87 -1.22 -12.58 13.40
C LYS A 87 -2.49 -13.42 13.52
N ASP A 88 -3.25 -13.24 14.59
CA ASP A 88 -4.42 -14.04 14.96
C ASP A 88 -5.75 -13.34 14.59
N ASN A 89 -5.72 -12.31 13.76
CA ASN A 89 -6.95 -11.63 13.33
C ASN A 89 -7.95 -12.62 12.69
N THR A 90 -9.24 -12.32 12.79
CA THR A 90 -10.33 -13.17 12.30
C THR A 90 -11.14 -12.50 11.19
N LEU A 91 -10.53 -11.54 10.48
CA LEU A 91 -11.17 -10.72 9.46
C LEU A 91 -11.46 -11.54 8.20
N LYS A 92 -12.67 -12.12 8.10
CA LYS A 92 -13.06 -13.03 7.00
C LYS A 92 -13.61 -12.31 5.78
N ASN A 93 -14.46 -11.30 5.99
CA ASN A 93 -15.26 -10.68 4.93
C ASN A 93 -14.87 -9.21 4.69
N VAL A 94 -13.59 -8.89 4.85
CA VAL A 94 -13.08 -7.54 4.61
C VAL A 94 -12.22 -7.53 3.35
N ASP A 95 -12.33 -6.43 2.61
CA ASP A 95 -11.51 -6.15 1.44
C ASP A 95 -10.64 -4.92 1.76
N PRO A 96 -9.46 -5.12 2.37
CA PRO A 96 -8.61 -4.02 2.81
C PRO A 96 -8.18 -3.11 1.66
N VAL A 97 -8.09 -3.63 0.43
CA VAL A 97 -7.73 -2.83 -0.75
C VAL A 97 -8.89 -1.91 -1.12
N LYS A 98 -10.13 -2.42 -1.12
CA LYS A 98 -11.33 -1.61 -1.34
C LYS A 98 -11.54 -0.59 -0.22
N ASP A 99 -11.31 -0.96 1.02
CA ASP A 99 -11.44 -0.04 2.15
C ASP A 99 -10.37 1.06 2.11
N ALA A 100 -9.14 0.73 1.71
CA ALA A 100 -8.10 1.74 1.47
C ALA A 100 -8.45 2.65 0.28
N PHE A 101 -9.02 2.13 -0.80
CA PHE A 101 -9.44 2.92 -1.96
C PHE A 101 -10.44 4.03 -1.57
N ARG A 102 -11.38 3.74 -0.67
CA ARG A 102 -12.36 4.73 -0.17
C ARG A 102 -11.74 5.93 0.55
N VAL A 103 -10.50 5.78 1.04
CA VAL A 103 -9.77 6.91 1.64
C VAL A 103 -9.35 7.91 0.57
N TYR A 104 -9.07 7.42 -0.65
CA TYR A 104 -8.67 8.22 -1.81
C TYR A 104 -9.86 8.70 -2.66
N ASP A 105 -11.02 8.07 -2.52
CA ASP A 105 -12.29 8.44 -3.16
C ASP A 105 -13.39 8.73 -2.12
N PRO A 106 -13.29 9.86 -1.39
CA PRO A 106 -14.24 10.19 -0.32
C PRO A 106 -15.66 10.47 -0.83
N ASN A 107 -15.81 10.77 -2.12
CA ASN A 107 -17.07 11.11 -2.76
C ASN A 107 -17.74 9.89 -3.45
N ASP A 108 -17.14 8.69 -3.35
CA ASP A 108 -17.61 7.43 -3.95
C ASP A 108 -17.89 7.58 -5.46
N THR A 109 -16.98 8.28 -6.14
CA THR A 109 -17.02 8.53 -7.59
C THR A 109 -16.62 7.30 -8.40
N GLY A 110 -15.91 6.36 -7.78
CA GLY A 110 -15.31 5.19 -8.41
C GLY A 110 -13.90 5.42 -8.95
N GLU A 111 -13.34 6.62 -8.78
CA GLU A 111 -11.98 6.98 -9.21
C GLU A 111 -11.23 7.72 -8.09
N ILE A 112 -9.90 7.57 -8.04
CA ILE A 112 -9.08 8.29 -7.08
C ILE A 112 -9.01 9.77 -7.43
N ASP A 113 -9.29 10.61 -6.44
CA ASP A 113 -9.11 12.05 -6.53
C ASP A 113 -7.64 12.42 -6.23
N ILE A 114 -6.95 13.00 -7.22
CA ILE A 114 -5.57 13.47 -7.09
C ILE A 114 -5.45 14.55 -6.01
N GLY A 115 -6.45 15.43 -5.85
CA GLY A 115 -6.45 16.44 -4.80
C GLY A 115 -6.45 15.80 -3.41
N VAL A 116 -7.15 14.68 -3.24
CA VAL A 116 -7.11 13.90 -1.99
C VAL A 116 -5.72 13.31 -1.76
N ILE A 117 -5.04 12.79 -2.79
CA ILE A 117 -3.65 12.34 -2.66
C ILE A 117 -2.75 13.49 -2.18
N GLN A 118 -2.87 14.67 -2.79
CA GLN A 118 -2.08 15.85 -2.40
C GLN A 118 -2.31 16.24 -0.94
N GLU A 119 -3.57 16.29 -0.50
CA GLU A 119 -3.93 16.57 0.89
C GLU A 119 -3.37 15.53 1.86
N LEU A 120 -3.43 14.24 1.50
CA LEU A 120 -2.89 13.16 2.33
C LEU A 120 -1.36 13.23 2.44
N PHE A 121 -0.65 13.50 1.34
CA PHE A 121 0.81 13.64 1.36
C PHE A 121 1.26 14.81 2.23
N GLN A 122 0.58 15.94 2.12
CA GLN A 122 0.84 17.11 2.97
C GLN A 122 0.54 16.78 4.44
N GLY A 123 -0.60 16.13 4.72
CA GLY A 123 -1.00 15.71 6.07
C GLY A 123 -0.04 14.69 6.73
N LEU A 124 0.59 13.84 5.92
CA LEU A 124 1.61 12.87 6.38
C LEU A 124 3.00 13.48 6.56
N GLY A 125 3.19 14.72 6.13
CA GLY A 125 4.46 15.45 6.19
C GLY A 125 5.45 15.06 5.10
N PHE A 126 4.99 14.49 3.99
CA PHE A 126 5.84 14.19 2.82
C PHE A 126 6.09 15.41 1.92
N GLY A 127 5.39 16.52 2.19
CA GLY A 127 5.48 17.74 1.41
C GLY A 127 4.33 17.89 0.43
N GLU A 128 4.41 18.94 -0.37
CA GLU A 128 3.47 19.19 -1.46
C GLU A 128 3.87 18.38 -2.68
N ILE A 129 2.88 17.82 -3.37
CA ILE A 129 3.07 17.16 -4.66
C ILE A 129 2.83 18.22 -5.73
N SER A 130 3.83 18.44 -6.60
CA SER A 130 3.72 19.34 -7.74
C SER A 130 2.69 18.83 -8.76
N ASP A 131 2.18 19.70 -9.63
CA ASP A 131 1.25 19.28 -10.68
C ASP A 131 1.93 18.28 -11.64
N GLU A 132 3.23 18.42 -11.88
CA GLU A 132 4.02 17.49 -12.67
C GLU A 132 4.13 16.11 -12.01
N ASP A 133 4.41 16.05 -10.70
CA ASP A 133 4.47 14.79 -9.96
C ASP A 133 3.09 14.13 -9.85
N ALA A 134 2.03 14.93 -9.69
CA ALA A 134 0.66 14.45 -9.66
C ALA A 134 0.27 13.80 -11.00
N GLN A 135 0.66 14.42 -12.12
CA GLN A 135 0.46 13.85 -13.45
C GLN A 135 1.25 12.55 -13.62
N PHE A 136 2.49 12.50 -13.15
CA PHE A 136 3.30 11.28 -13.17
C PHE A 136 2.68 10.15 -12.34
N ILE A 137 2.20 10.45 -11.13
CA ILE A 137 1.48 9.48 -10.28
C ILE A 137 0.27 8.93 -11.04
N LYS A 138 -0.48 9.80 -11.71
CA LYS A 138 -1.66 9.41 -12.48
C LYS A 138 -1.30 8.47 -13.64
N GLU A 139 -0.30 8.82 -14.44
CA GLU A 139 0.15 8.01 -15.58
C GLU A 139 0.72 6.65 -15.16
N MET A 140 1.35 6.56 -13.99
CA MET A 140 1.86 5.28 -13.46
C MET A 140 0.77 4.43 -12.81
N ALA A 141 -0.29 5.06 -12.31
CA ALA A 141 -1.39 4.39 -11.63
C ALA A 141 -2.47 3.89 -12.59
N ASP A 142 -2.71 4.61 -13.68
CA ASP A 142 -3.66 4.27 -14.74
C ASP A 142 -3.12 3.10 -15.61
N ALA A 143 -3.51 1.88 -15.26
CA ALA A 143 -2.97 0.67 -15.87
C ALA A 143 -3.64 0.32 -17.21
N ASP A 144 -4.89 0.74 -17.41
CA ASP A 144 -5.65 0.49 -18.63
C ASP A 144 -5.65 1.67 -19.62
N GLY A 145 -5.17 2.84 -19.20
CA GLY A 145 -4.96 4.02 -20.02
C GLY A 145 -6.24 4.80 -20.30
N ASP A 146 -7.28 4.65 -19.48
CA ASP A 146 -8.57 5.33 -19.65
C ASP A 146 -8.58 6.77 -19.09
N GLY A 147 -7.48 7.18 -18.45
CA GLY A 147 -7.28 8.49 -17.83
C GLY A 147 -7.86 8.61 -16.44
N ARG A 148 -8.29 7.51 -15.81
CA ARG A 148 -8.81 7.43 -14.45
C ARG A 148 -7.97 6.45 -13.64
N ILE A 149 -8.11 6.50 -12.32
CA ILE A 149 -7.47 5.51 -11.44
C ILE A 149 -8.60 4.81 -10.69
N THR A 150 -9.01 3.66 -11.19
CA THR A 150 -10.14 2.89 -10.67
C THR A 150 -9.71 1.94 -9.55
N LEU A 151 -10.68 1.28 -8.91
CA LEU A 151 -10.40 0.23 -7.93
C LEU A 151 -9.63 -0.94 -8.56
N GLU A 152 -9.90 -1.29 -9.83
CA GLU A 152 -9.15 -2.31 -10.55
C GLU A 152 -7.68 -1.92 -10.71
N ASP A 153 -7.38 -0.67 -11.08
CA ASP A 153 -6.01 -0.16 -11.19
C ASP A 153 -5.29 -0.19 -9.85
N PHE A 154 -5.96 0.27 -8.80
CA PHE A 154 -5.43 0.28 -7.45
C PHE A 154 -5.07 -1.13 -6.96
N ARG A 155 -5.86 -2.16 -7.31
CA ARG A 155 -5.54 -3.58 -7.01
C ARG A 155 -4.32 -4.09 -7.77
N GLN A 156 -4.02 -3.54 -8.93
CA GLN A 156 -2.81 -3.89 -9.67
C GLN A 156 -1.58 -3.26 -9.00
N MET A 157 -1.70 -2.01 -8.54
CA MET A 157 -0.63 -1.29 -7.85
C MET A 157 -0.29 -1.86 -6.48
N VAL A 158 -1.29 -2.10 -5.62
CA VAL A 158 -1.03 -2.51 -4.23
C VAL A 158 -0.63 -4.00 -4.21
N PRO A 159 0.58 -4.35 -3.74
CA PRO A 159 1.05 -5.74 -3.72
C PRO A 159 0.41 -6.59 -2.60
N PHE A 160 -0.66 -6.12 -1.96
CA PHE A 160 -1.28 -6.77 -0.80
C PHE A 160 -1.66 -8.22 -1.11
N GLY A 161 -1.10 -9.17 -0.37
CA GLY A 161 -1.39 -10.60 -0.56
C GLY A 161 -0.90 -11.22 -1.88
N LYS A 162 -0.12 -10.50 -2.71
CA LYS A 162 0.57 -11.13 -3.85
C LYS A 162 1.78 -11.89 -3.30
N VAL A 163 1.76 -13.23 -3.40
CA VAL A 163 2.98 -14.03 -3.27
C VAL A 163 3.97 -13.51 -4.31
N GLN A 164 4.95 -12.73 -3.88
CA GLN A 164 6.02 -12.30 -4.77
C GLN A 164 6.68 -13.58 -5.29
N LYS A 165 6.50 -13.88 -6.58
CA LYS A 165 7.46 -14.74 -7.27
C LYS A 165 8.82 -14.06 -7.10
N PRO A 166 9.89 -14.81 -6.77
CA PRO A 166 11.19 -14.21 -6.55
C PRO A 166 11.53 -13.33 -7.73
N VAL A 167 11.86 -12.07 -7.46
CA VAL A 167 12.40 -11.14 -8.44
C VAL A 167 13.64 -11.85 -8.99
N THR A 168 13.54 -12.38 -10.21
CA THR A 168 14.71 -12.84 -10.93
C THR A 168 15.56 -11.58 -11.16
N GLU A 169 16.67 -11.50 -10.44
CA GLU A 169 17.65 -10.44 -10.61
C GLU A 169 17.92 -10.21 -12.12
N PRO A 170 18.01 -8.95 -12.58
CA PRO A 170 18.52 -8.70 -13.91
C PRO A 170 19.93 -9.31 -13.98
N LYS A 171 20.14 -10.21 -14.94
CA LYS A 171 21.46 -10.79 -15.23
C LYS A 171 22.45 -9.63 -15.36
N LYS A 172 23.42 -9.56 -14.46
CA LYS A 172 24.60 -8.70 -14.64
C LYS A 172 25.21 -9.08 -15.98
N GLU A 173 25.17 -8.18 -16.95
CA GLU A 173 25.98 -8.30 -18.15
C GLU A 173 27.45 -8.38 -17.71
N GLU A 174 28.10 -9.49 -18.04
CA GLU A 174 29.52 -9.67 -17.83
C GLU A 174 30.27 -8.59 -18.63
N PRO A 175 31.30 -7.94 -18.05
CA PRO A 175 32.09 -6.98 -18.78
C PRO A 175 32.79 -7.69 -19.95
N LYS A 176 32.53 -7.20 -21.17
CA LYS A 176 33.28 -7.61 -22.37
C LYS A 176 34.77 -7.41 -22.09
N LYS A 177 35.53 -8.51 -22.09
CA LYS A 177 37.00 -8.45 -22.10
C LYS A 177 37.41 -7.73 -23.38
N GLU A 178 37.97 -6.54 -23.27
CA GLU A 178 38.73 -5.91 -24.35
C GLU A 178 39.94 -6.79 -24.65
N GLU A 179 40.02 -7.28 -25.90
CA GLU A 179 41.20 -7.95 -26.41
C GLU A 179 42.34 -6.94 -26.56
N PRO A 180 43.58 -7.28 -26.14
CA PRO A 180 44.71 -6.38 -26.31
C PRO A 180 45.05 -6.22 -27.80
N LYS A 181 45.13 -4.95 -28.24
CA LYS A 181 45.62 -4.55 -29.56
C LYS A 181 47.01 -5.16 -29.76
N LYS A 182 47.17 -5.97 -30.82
CA LYS A 182 48.49 -6.41 -31.28
C LYS A 182 49.26 -5.19 -31.76
N GLU A 183 50.34 -4.90 -31.06
CA GLU A 183 51.35 -3.92 -31.44
C GLU A 183 52.10 -4.45 -32.66
N GLU A 184 52.01 -3.71 -33.76
CA GLU A 184 52.66 -3.98 -35.03
C GLU A 184 54.12 -3.52 -34.92
N ALA A 185 55.05 -4.47 -34.77
CA ALA A 185 56.47 -4.20 -34.83
C ALA A 185 56.94 -4.22 -36.30
N ALA A 186 57.40 -3.05 -36.76
CA ALA A 186 58.22 -2.90 -37.96
C ALA A 186 59.70 -3.14 -37.64
#